data_AF-A0AA97PGS3-F1
#
_entry.id   AF-A0AA97PGS3-F1
#
_cell.length_a   1.000
_cell.length_b   1.000
_cell.length_c   1.000
_cell.angle_alpha   90.00
_cell.angle_beta   90.00
_cell.angle_gamma   90.00
#
_symmetry.space_group_name_H-M   'P 1'
#
loop_
_entity.id
_entity.type
_entity.pdbx_description
1 polymer ?
#
loop_
_entity_poly.entity_id
_entity_poly.type
_entity_poly.pdbx_seq_one_letter_code
_entity_poly.pdbx_strand_id
1 'polypeptide(L)'
;HKPLPEDWAMRGLVWAETAFPERQFKDANVLDENERAFETPSMLEERRQRCLWLGYQVAQLKRWITYDSETKRFRPAAQYVKAEPAVAASSVLEDVTEAL
;
A
#
# COMPACT_ATOMS: atom_id res chain seq x y z
N HIS A 1 -9.88 9.27 -15.83
CA HIS A 1 -9.90 8.10 -14.93
C HIS A 1 -11.20 8.16 -14.14
N LYS A 2 -11.97 7.07 -14.14
CA LYS A 2 -13.23 6.94 -13.38
C LYS A 2 -12.91 6.66 -11.91
N PRO A 3 -13.52 7.30 -10.90
CA PRO A 3 -13.26 6.97 -9.50
C PRO A 3 -13.48 5.48 -9.20
N LEU A 4 -12.71 4.92 -8.27
CA LEU A 4 -12.90 3.54 -7.85
C LEU A 4 -14.24 3.38 -7.11
N PRO A 5 -14.85 2.18 -7.08
CA PRO A 5 -16.09 1.96 -6.34
C PRO A 5 -16.00 2.35 -4.85
N GLU A 6 -14.87 2.13 -4.19
CA GLU A 6 -14.64 2.55 -2.80
C GLU A 6 -14.55 4.06 -2.64
N ASP A 7 -14.05 4.79 -3.65
CA ASP A 7 -14.01 6.26 -3.60
C ASP A 7 -15.43 6.81 -3.58
N TRP A 8 -16.32 6.18 -4.34
CA TRP A 8 -17.75 6.46 -4.33
C TRP A 8 -18.39 6.12 -2.99
N ALA A 9 -18.08 4.96 -2.42
CA ALA A 9 -18.61 4.54 -1.12
C ALA A 9 -18.19 5.48 0.03
N MET A 10 -17.01 6.08 -0.06
CA MET A 10 -16.50 7.03 0.93
C MET A 10 -16.93 8.48 0.68
N ARG A 11 -17.51 8.80 -0.47
CA ARG A 11 -17.92 10.16 -0.81
C ARG A 11 -19.01 10.66 0.14
N GLY A 12 -18.80 11.84 0.72
CA GLY A 12 -19.71 12.46 1.70
C GLY A 12 -19.36 12.17 3.16
N LEU A 13 -18.35 11.34 3.41
CA LEU A 13 -17.78 11.18 4.75
C LEU A 13 -16.84 12.37 5.03
N VAL A 14 -17.06 13.06 6.15
CA VAL A 14 -16.32 14.29 6.53
C VAL A 14 -14.81 14.06 6.56
N TRP A 15 -14.36 12.88 6.99
CA TRP A 15 -12.93 12.54 7.08
C TRP A 15 -12.30 12.17 5.72
N ALA A 16 -13.12 11.91 4.68
CA ALA A 16 -12.64 11.54 3.36
C ALA A 16 -12.45 12.74 2.44
N GLU A 17 -12.86 13.95 2.84
CA GLU A 17 -12.76 15.16 1.99
C GLU A 17 -11.33 15.43 1.51
N THR A 18 -10.32 15.16 2.35
CA THR A 18 -8.91 15.35 2.00
C THR A 18 -8.25 14.10 1.42
N ALA A 19 -8.97 12.99 1.30
CA ALA A 19 -8.43 11.71 0.84
C ALA A 19 -8.35 11.60 -0.70
N PHE A 20 -9.02 12.52 -1.42
CA PHE A 20 -9.12 12.49 -2.87
C PHE A 20 -8.41 13.70 -3.49
N PRO A 21 -7.65 13.52 -4.59
CA PRO A 21 -7.23 14.62 -5.44
C PRO A 21 -8.37 15.56 -5.79
N GLU A 22 -8.07 16.85 -5.84
CA GLU A 22 -8.99 17.83 -6.37
C GLU A 22 -9.44 17.36 -7.76
N ARG A 23 -10.74 17.46 -8.05
CA ARG A 23 -11.36 17.07 -9.33
C ARG A 23 -11.64 15.58 -9.54
N GLN A 24 -11.35 14.70 -8.57
CA GLN A 24 -11.62 13.25 -8.73
C GLN A 24 -13.07 12.96 -9.16
N PHE A 25 -14.05 13.76 -8.73
CA PHE A 25 -15.47 13.56 -9.04
C PHE A 25 -16.07 14.56 -10.05
N LYS A 26 -15.27 15.40 -10.74
CA LYS A 26 -15.82 16.49 -11.58
C LYS A 26 -16.74 16.02 -12.69
N ASP A 27 -16.41 14.91 -13.35
CA ASP A 27 -17.21 14.34 -14.45
C ASP A 27 -18.11 13.19 -13.99
N ALA A 28 -18.16 12.95 -12.68
CA ALA A 28 -18.63 11.69 -12.11
C ALA A 28 -20.14 11.70 -11.81
N ASN A 29 -20.78 12.87 -11.83
CA ASN A 29 -22.22 13.03 -11.59
C ASN A 29 -23.09 12.47 -12.74
N VAL A 30 -22.48 12.04 -13.84
CA VAL A 30 -23.16 11.43 -15.00
C VAL A 30 -23.37 9.92 -14.81
N LEU A 31 -22.64 9.29 -13.88
CA LEU A 31 -22.68 7.84 -13.69
C LEU A 31 -23.83 7.40 -12.79
N ASP A 32 -24.55 6.35 -13.21
CA ASP A 32 -25.55 5.69 -12.36
C ASP A 32 -24.90 4.80 -11.28
N GLU A 33 -25.70 4.22 -10.38
CA GLU A 33 -25.19 3.42 -9.27
C GLU A 33 -24.49 2.12 -9.72
N ASN A 34 -25.01 1.46 -10.75
CA ASN A 34 -24.42 0.24 -11.31
C ASN A 34 -23.09 0.56 -11.99
N GLU A 35 -23.05 1.65 -12.74
CA GLU A 35 -21.84 2.17 -13.36
C GLU A 35 -20.81 2.52 -12.29
N ARG A 36 -21.17 3.14 -11.17
CA ARG A 36 -20.21 3.44 -10.07
C ARG A 36 -19.63 2.17 -9.46
N ALA A 37 -20.42 1.11 -9.30
CA ALA A 37 -19.99 -0.16 -8.75
C ALA A 37 -19.22 -1.05 -9.74
N PHE A 38 -19.32 -0.78 -11.05
CA PHE A 38 -18.68 -1.60 -12.07
C PHE A 38 -17.15 -1.47 -12.05
N GLU A 39 -16.47 -2.60 -11.83
CA GLU A 39 -15.01 -2.72 -11.83
C GLU A 39 -14.46 -3.14 -13.20
N THR A 40 -13.40 -2.45 -13.63
CA THR A 40 -12.61 -2.86 -14.80
C THR A 40 -11.25 -3.41 -14.38
N PRO A 41 -10.59 -4.29 -15.17
CA PRO A 41 -9.26 -4.79 -14.83
C PRO A 41 -8.20 -3.69 -14.61
N SER A 42 -8.35 -2.54 -15.28
CA SER A 42 -7.47 -1.37 -15.07
C SER A 42 -7.52 -0.81 -13.65
N MET A 43 -8.65 -0.94 -12.96
CA MET A 43 -8.84 -0.43 -11.59
C MET A 43 -7.96 -1.16 -10.57
N LEU A 44 -7.53 -2.39 -10.86
CA LEU A 44 -6.58 -3.10 -10.00
C LEU A 44 -5.25 -2.37 -9.91
N GLU A 45 -4.77 -1.84 -11.03
CA GLU A 45 -3.52 -1.09 -11.09
C GLU A 45 -3.66 0.28 -10.43
N GLU A 46 -4.79 0.96 -10.67
CA GLU A 46 -5.13 2.23 -10.01
C GLU A 46 -5.16 2.06 -8.47
N ARG A 47 -5.74 0.96 -7.98
CA ARG A 47 -5.78 0.62 -6.55
C ARG A 47 -4.38 0.37 -5.98
N ARG A 48 -3.50 -0.32 -6.70
CA ARG A 48 -2.08 -0.50 -6.30
C ARG A 48 -1.36 0.84 -6.20
N GLN A 49 -1.50 1.70 -7.20
CA GLN A 49 -0.90 3.03 -7.22
C GLN A 49 -1.41 3.89 -6.06
N ARG A 50 -2.72 3.84 -5.77
CA ARG A 50 -3.33 4.55 -4.65
C ARG A 50 -2.79 4.05 -3.30
N CYS A 51 -2.70 2.74 -3.09
CA CYS A 51 -2.11 2.15 -1.89
C CYS A 51 -0.67 2.60 -1.67
N LEU A 52 0.16 2.61 -2.73
CA LEU A 52 1.53 3.08 -2.66
C LEU A 52 1.61 4.58 -2.33
N TRP A 53 0.78 5.40 -2.97
CA TRP A 53 0.72 6.84 -2.70
C TRP A 53 0.31 7.12 -1.25
N LEU A 54 -0.75 6.48 -0.75
CA LEU A 54 -1.21 6.61 0.63
C LEU A 54 -0.13 6.14 1.63
N GLY A 55 0.48 4.98 1.38
CA GLY A 55 1.59 4.48 2.18
C GLY A 55 2.76 5.47 2.24
N TYR A 56 3.09 6.10 1.10
CA TYR A 56 4.12 7.14 1.04
C TYR A 56 3.73 8.40 1.82
N GLN A 57 2.48 8.88 1.73
CA GLN A 57 2.00 10.01 2.52
C GLN A 57 2.08 9.71 4.03
N VAL A 58 1.66 8.52 4.45
CA VAL A 58 1.77 8.08 5.85
C VAL A 58 3.24 8.00 6.29
N ALA A 59 4.14 7.54 5.42
CA ALA A 59 5.57 7.51 5.72
C ALA A 59 6.20 8.91 5.86
N GLN A 60 5.65 9.94 5.20
CA GLN A 60 6.11 11.33 5.39
C GLN A 60 5.88 11.85 6.81
N LEU A 61 4.94 11.26 7.56
CA LEU A 61 4.71 11.59 8.97
C LEU A 61 5.84 11.07 9.89
N LYS A 62 6.73 10.21 9.39
CA LYS A 62 7.91 9.65 10.08
C LYS A 62 7.62 9.07 11.48
N ARG A 63 6.40 8.58 11.68
CA ARG A 63 5.89 8.14 12.99
C ARG A 63 5.78 6.63 13.12
N TRP A 64 5.19 5.96 12.14
CA TRP A 64 4.88 4.52 12.22
C TRP A 64 5.66 3.69 11.21
N ILE A 65 5.76 4.21 9.99
CA ILE A 65 6.47 3.58 8.89
C ILE A 65 7.43 4.59 8.29
N THR A 66 8.49 4.08 7.68
CA THR A 66 9.47 4.83 6.90
C THR A 66 9.47 4.32 5.46
N TYR A 67 9.88 5.16 4.54
CA TYR A 67 10.05 4.81 3.13
C TYR A 67 11.47 5.13 2.69
N ASP A 68 12.16 4.13 2.17
CA ASP A 68 13.49 4.25 1.62
C ASP A 68 13.39 4.54 0.11
N SER A 69 13.80 5.74 -0.29
CA SER A 69 13.71 6.19 -1.68
C SER A 69 14.71 5.52 -2.61
N GLU A 70 15.79 4.96 -2.09
CA GLU A 70 16.80 4.24 -2.88
C GLU A 70 16.34 2.82 -3.16
N THR A 71 15.94 2.09 -2.10
CA THR A 71 15.51 0.70 -2.24
C THR A 71 14.04 0.54 -2.63
N LYS A 72 13.27 1.63 -2.61
CA LYS A 72 11.81 1.68 -2.85
C LYS A 72 11.02 0.79 -1.89
N ARG A 73 11.48 0.63 -0.65
CA ARG A 73 10.84 -0.23 0.36
C ARG A 73 10.28 0.55 1.54
N PHE A 74 9.13 0.10 2.02
CA PHE A 74 8.58 0.50 3.30
C PHE A 74 9.18 -0.33 4.43
N ARG A 75 9.40 0.29 5.58
CA ARG A 75 9.82 -0.39 6.81
C ARG A 75 9.04 0.15 8.02
N PRO A 76 8.84 -0.62 9.08
CA PRO A 76 8.39 -0.07 10.36
C PRO A 76 9.40 0.95 10.88
N ALA A 77 8.94 1.96 11.62
CA ALA A 77 9.84 2.81 12.39
C ALA A 77 10.61 1.97 13.43
N ALA A 78 11.84 2.37 13.75
CA ALA A 78 12.76 1.57 14.58
C ALA A 78 12.15 1.09 15.91
N GLN A 79 11.32 1.93 16.54
CA GLN A 79 10.63 1.61 17.79
C GLN A 79 9.62 0.43 17.70
N TYR A 80 9.21 0.05 16.48
CA TYR A 80 8.30 -1.07 16.22
C TYR A 80 9.02 -2.31 15.66
N VAL A 81 10.32 -2.22 15.40
CA VAL A 81 11.12 -3.38 15.01
C VAL A 81 11.49 -4.12 16.28
N LYS A 82 10.94 -5.33 16.48
CA LYS A 82 11.43 -6.21 17.53
C LYS A 82 12.88 -6.56 17.22
N ALA A 83 13.75 -6.49 18.23
CA ALA A 83 15.06 -7.09 18.11
C ALA A 83 14.85 -8.58 17.84
N GLU A 84 15.18 -9.05 16.65
CA GLU A 84 15.35 -10.48 16.46
C GLU A 84 16.51 -10.92 17.37
N PRO A 85 16.37 -11.99 18.16
CA PRO A 85 17.52 -12.55 18.85
C PRO A 85 18.56 -12.90 17.78
N ALA A 86 19.81 -12.50 18.01
CA ALA A 86 20.91 -12.82 17.10
C ALA A 86 20.88 -14.33 16.86
N VAL A 87 20.53 -14.75 15.63
CA VAL A 87 20.66 -16.14 15.22
C VAL A 87 22.14 -16.43 15.30
N ALA A 88 22.55 -17.16 16.36
CA ALA A 88 23.90 -17.68 16.46
C ALA A 88 24.18 -18.41 15.15
N ALA A 89 25.26 -18.03 14.47
CA ALA A 89 25.71 -18.68 13.25
C ALA A 89 25.87 -20.17 13.54
N SER A 90 24.86 -20.97 13.21
CA SER A 90 24.96 -22.42 13.29
C SER A 90 25.76 -22.84 12.07
N SER A 91 27.05 -23.00 12.30
CA SER A 91 27.95 -23.74 11.43
C SER A 91 27.41 -25.16 11.30
N VAL A 92 26.81 -25.48 10.15
CA VAL A 92 26.68 -26.87 9.71
C VAL A 92 27.22 -26.92 8.28
N LEU A 93 28.54 -26.87 8.18
CA LEU A 93 29.26 -27.59 7.14
C LEU A 93 29.64 -28.95 7.73
N GLU A 94 29.71 -29.95 6.86
CA GLU A 94 30.00 -31.38 7.09
C GLU A 94 28.76 -32.24 7.37
N ASP A 95 28.22 -32.85 6.31
CA ASP A 95 28.62 -34.22 5.95
C ASP A 95 27.81 -34.71 4.72
N VAL A 96 28.43 -34.74 3.54
CA VAL A 96 28.03 -35.68 2.47
C VAL A 96 29.31 -36.16 1.76
N THR A 97 30.12 -36.92 2.47
CA THR A 97 30.95 -37.95 1.85
C THR A 97 30.48 -39.30 2.36
N GLU A 98 29.69 -39.99 1.52
CA GLU A 98 29.72 -41.45 1.28
C GLU A 98 28.34 -41.94 0.84
N ALA A 99 28.21 -42.23 -0.46
CA ALA A 99 27.36 -43.31 -0.97
C ALA A 99 27.85 -43.68 -2.38
N LEU A 100 28.75 -44.66 -2.41
CA LEU A 100 29.04 -45.67 -3.45
C LEU A 100 29.09 -45.25 -4.93
#